data_AF-A0A136LPN0-F1
#
_entry.id   AF-A0A136LPN0-F1
#
_cell.length_a   1.000
_cell.length_b   1.000
_cell.length_c   1.000
_cell.angle_alpha   90.00
_cell.angle_beta   90.00
_cell.angle_gamma   90.00
#
_symmetry.space_group_name_H-M   'P 1'
#
loop_
_entity.id
_entity.type
_entity.pdbx_description
1 polymer ?
#
loop_
_entity_poly.entity_id
_entity_poly.type
_entity_poly.pdbx_seq_one_letter_code
_entity_poly.pdbx_strand_id
1 'polypeptide(L)'
;MAGSVNFPDILGELTQGARVQFGTVDAAVALRPRTPRAGKPFEIIVLLQNTLAAPVDVIVSLRLPEQDAKKQYGQFIAQSNRVIVGMRAAEVGYLSFPAMTLPTTSPRRSV
;
A
#
# COMPACT_ATOMS: atom_id res chain seq x y z
N MET A 1 38.10 3.53 -7.25
CA MET A 1 37.06 2.49 -7.14
C MET A 1 35.94 3.05 -6.27
N ALA A 2 34.86 3.52 -6.87
CA ALA A 2 33.70 3.97 -6.12
C ALA A 2 33.02 2.73 -5.54
N GLY A 3 33.09 2.54 -4.22
CA GLY A 3 32.29 1.54 -3.54
C GLY A 3 30.84 1.83 -3.87
N SER A 4 30.19 0.92 -4.60
CA SER A 4 28.77 0.99 -4.90
C SER A 4 28.04 1.15 -3.58
N VAL A 5 27.45 2.33 -3.35
CA VAL A 5 26.57 2.56 -2.20
C VAL A 5 25.37 1.67 -2.42
N ASN A 6 25.42 0.46 -1.86
CA ASN A 6 24.34 -0.50 -1.90
C ASN A 6 23.32 -0.04 -0.86
N PHE A 7 22.33 0.74 -1.30
CA PHE A 7 21.19 1.03 -0.44
C PHE A 7 20.47 -0.30 -0.16
N PRO A 8 20.31 -0.70 1.11
CA PRO A 8 19.71 -1.99 1.42
C PRO A 8 18.29 -2.07 0.85
N ASP A 9 17.99 -3.15 0.14
CA ASP A 9 16.67 -3.41 -0.43
C ASP A 9 15.70 -3.93 0.65
N ILE A 10 15.37 -3.05 1.60
CA ILE A 10 14.50 -3.38 2.75
C ILE A 10 13.11 -3.78 2.27
N LEU A 11 12.60 -3.13 1.23
CA LEU A 11 11.29 -3.44 0.68
C LEU A 11 11.30 -4.80 -0.02
N GLY A 12 12.36 -5.13 -0.77
CA GLY A 12 12.55 -6.46 -1.36
C GLY A 12 12.54 -7.57 -0.31
N GLU A 13 13.25 -7.36 0.81
CA GLU A 13 13.29 -8.31 1.94
C GLU A 13 11.91 -8.53 2.58
N LEU A 14 11.18 -7.44 2.88
CA LEU A 14 9.86 -7.51 3.52
C LEU A 14 8.78 -8.10 2.61
N THR A 15 8.89 -7.87 1.30
CA THR A 15 7.86 -8.24 0.32
C THR A 15 8.16 -9.56 -0.37
N GLN A 16 9.34 -10.16 -0.10
CA GLN A 16 9.84 -11.32 -0.84
C GLN A 16 9.84 -11.06 -2.36
N GLY A 17 10.12 -9.81 -2.76
CA GLY A 17 10.12 -9.35 -4.15
C GLY A 17 8.77 -8.89 -4.72
N ALA A 18 7.66 -9.01 -3.98
CA ALA A 18 6.35 -8.53 -4.44
C ALA A 18 6.21 -7.00 -4.31
N ARG A 19 6.80 -6.27 -5.27
CA ARG A 19 6.74 -4.80 -5.36
C ARG A 19 6.44 -4.32 -6.77
N VAL A 20 6.00 -3.06 -6.86
CA VAL A 20 5.83 -2.34 -8.11
C VAL A 20 6.67 -1.07 -8.05
N GLN A 21 7.45 -0.83 -9.10
CA GLN A 21 8.22 0.41 -9.25
C GLN A 21 7.38 1.47 -9.97
N PHE A 22 7.19 2.62 -9.32
CA PHE A 22 6.54 3.80 -9.87
C PHE A 22 7.61 4.88 -10.13
N GLY A 23 8.22 4.83 -11.31
CA GLY A 23 9.32 5.72 -11.66
C GLY A 23 10.51 5.50 -10.72
N THR A 24 10.70 6.41 -9.77
CA THR A 24 11.83 6.41 -8.84
C THR A 24 11.44 5.96 -7.42
N VAL A 25 10.23 5.46 -7.24
CA VAL A 25 9.73 4.97 -5.95
C VAL A 25 9.29 3.52 -6.10
N ASP A 26 9.83 2.65 -5.27
CA ASP A 26 9.35 1.29 -5.11
C ASP A 26 8.21 1.26 -4.11
N ALA A 27 7.16 0.50 -4.41
CA ALA A 27 5.99 0.39 -3.55
C ALA A 27 5.52 -1.06 -3.39
N ALA A 28 4.99 -1.37 -2.21
CA ALA A 28 4.28 -2.62 -1.94
C ALA A 28 3.06 -2.37 -1.06
N VAL A 29 2.07 -3.25 -1.16
CA VAL A 29 0.80 -3.11 -0.45
C VAL A 29 0.52 -4.35 0.38
N ALA A 30 0.10 -4.15 1.61
CA ALA A 30 -0.34 -5.19 2.52
C ALA A 30 -1.66 -4.81 3.20
N LEU A 31 -2.37 -5.82 3.70
CA LEU A 31 -3.60 -5.66 4.48
C LEU A 31 -3.38 -6.17 5.90
N ARG A 32 -3.96 -5.48 6.89
CA ARG A 32 -4.01 -5.93 8.28
C ARG A 32 -5.46 -5.87 8.80
N PRO A 33 -6.08 -7.00 9.17
CA PRO A 33 -5.59 -8.37 8.97
C PRO A 33 -5.45 -8.73 7.48
N ARG A 34 -4.62 -9.75 7.17
CA ARG A 34 -4.35 -10.19 5.78
C ARG A 34 -5.62 -10.46 4.97
N THR A 35 -6.67 -10.93 5.65
CA THR A 35 -7.99 -11.12 5.09
C THR A 35 -8.98 -10.25 5.87
N PRO A 36 -9.41 -9.10 5.32
CA PRO A 36 -10.47 -8.28 5.92
C PRO A 36 -11.76 -9.09 6.09
N ARG A 37 -12.40 -8.97 7.25
CA ARG A 37 -13.69 -9.61 7.53
C ARG A 37 -14.82 -8.63 7.30
N ALA A 38 -15.94 -9.11 6.76
CA ALA A 38 -17.15 -8.31 6.55
C ALA A 38 -17.59 -7.61 7.85
N GLY A 39 -17.95 -6.33 7.74
CA GLY A 39 -18.39 -5.52 8.88
C GLY A 39 -17.26 -5.15 9.85
N LYS A 40 -15.99 -5.40 9.53
CA LYS A 40 -14.85 -5.08 10.40
C LYS A 40 -13.93 -4.04 9.76
N PRO A 41 -13.30 -3.19 10.60
CA PRO A 41 -12.21 -2.33 10.15
C PRO A 41 -10.98 -3.16 9.77
N PHE A 42 -10.21 -2.65 8.84
CA PHE A 42 -8.91 -3.17 8.42
C PHE A 42 -8.00 -2.01 8.01
N GLU A 43 -6.70 -2.24 8.03
CA GLU A 43 -5.71 -1.27 7.58
C GLU A 43 -5.13 -1.72 6.24
N ILE A 44 -4.99 -0.76 5.34
CA ILE A 44 -4.23 -0.91 4.10
C ILE A 44 -2.89 -0.23 4.35
N ILE A 45 -1.82 -1.01 4.30
CA ILE A 45 -0.46 -0.54 4.55
C ILE A 45 0.24 -0.44 3.19
N VAL A 46 0.73 0.74 2.86
CA VAL A 46 1.52 0.99 1.66
C VAL A 46 2.95 1.25 2.08
N LEU A 47 3.84 0.32 1.75
CA LEU A 47 5.29 0.49 1.90
C LEU A 47 5.82 1.26 0.71
N LEU A 48 6.66 2.25 0.95
CA LEU A 48 7.30 3.08 -0.07
C LEU A 48 8.80 3.14 0.18
N GLN A 49 9.59 3.04 -0.88
CA GLN A 49 11.02 3.22 -0.85
C GLN A 49 11.43 4.21 -1.94
N ASN A 50 12.04 5.32 -1.54
CA ASN A 50 12.68 6.23 -2.47
C ASN A 50 14.00 5.60 -2.95
N THR A 51 14.15 5.44 -4.26
CA THR A 51 15.36 4.85 -4.85
C THR A 51 16.43 5.89 -5.21
N LEU A 52 16.13 7.18 -5.04
CA LEU A 52 17.05 8.28 -5.34
C LEU A 52 17.85 8.74 -4.13
N ALA A 53 19.03 9.29 -4.39
CA ALA A 53 19.81 10.07 -3.44
C ALA A 53 19.31 11.53 -3.30
N ALA A 54 18.04 11.80 -3.66
CA ALA A 54 17.40 13.12 -3.59
C ALA A 54 15.98 13.00 -3.01
N PRO A 55 15.45 14.05 -2.35
CA PRO A 55 14.08 14.03 -1.83
C PRO A 55 13.04 13.99 -2.96
N VAL A 56 11.92 13.32 -2.74
CA VAL A 56 10.82 13.18 -3.71
C VAL A 56 9.47 13.35 -3.02
N ASP A 57 8.53 14.02 -3.69
CA ASP A 57 7.14 14.10 -3.24
C ASP A 57 6.31 13.01 -3.93
N VAL A 58 5.67 12.16 -3.13
CA VAL A 58 4.88 11.02 -3.61
C VAL A 58 3.42 11.27 -3.30
N ILE A 59 2.59 11.18 -4.33
CA ILE A 59 1.13 11.23 -4.20
C ILE A 59 0.60 9.80 -4.22
N VAL A 60 0.11 9.32 -3.09
CA VAL A 60 -0.54 8.01 -2.98
C VAL A 60 -2.04 8.21 -3.04
N SER A 61 -2.68 7.57 -4.02
CA SER A 61 -4.14 7.55 -4.16
C SER A 61 -4.68 6.13 -4.08
N LEU A 62 -5.49 5.88 -3.07
CA LEU A 62 -6.16 4.61 -2.85
C LEU A 62 -7.48 4.59 -3.64
N ARG A 63 -7.59 3.66 -4.58
CA ARG A 63 -8.87 3.32 -5.22
C ARG A 63 -9.37 1.99 -4.66
N LEU A 64 -10.41 2.06 -3.85
CA LEU A 64 -11.10 0.86 -3.36
C LEU A 64 -11.96 0.25 -4.48
N PRO A 65 -12.21 -1.07 -4.43
CA PRO A 65 -13.15 -1.70 -5.34
C PRO A 65 -14.54 -1.07 -5.20
N GLU A 66 -15.17 -0.73 -6.32
CA GLU A 66 -16.54 -0.22 -6.31
C GLU A 66 -17.55 -1.30 -5.95
N GLN A 67 -17.23 -2.57 -6.26
CA GLN A 67 -18.10 -3.72 -6.11
C GLN A 67 -17.47 -4.81 -5.24
N ASP A 68 -18.31 -5.48 -4.45
CA ASP A 68 -17.95 -6.73 -3.78
C ASP A 68 -18.07 -7.96 -4.70
N ALA A 69 -17.81 -9.16 -4.16
CA ALA A 69 -17.91 -10.41 -4.92
C ALA A 69 -19.31 -10.72 -5.47
N LYS A 70 -20.37 -10.11 -4.91
CA LYS A 70 -21.77 -10.22 -5.37
C LYS A 70 -22.20 -9.03 -6.24
N LYS A 71 -21.27 -8.19 -6.69
CA LYS A 71 -21.53 -6.96 -7.46
C LYS A 71 -22.33 -5.90 -6.69
N GLN A 72 -22.33 -5.96 -5.37
CA GLN A 72 -22.91 -4.91 -4.53
C GLN A 72 -21.97 -3.71 -4.48
N TYR A 73 -22.51 -2.52 -4.72
CA TYR A 73 -21.74 -1.30 -4.72
C TYR A 73 -21.51 -0.75 -3.31
N GLY A 74 -20.43 0.02 -3.14
CA GLY A 74 -20.20 0.82 -1.93
C GLY A 74 -19.93 0.02 -0.66
N GLN A 75 -19.48 -1.22 -0.81
CA GLN A 75 -19.23 -2.13 0.33
C GLN A 75 -17.91 -1.85 1.06
N PHE A 76 -17.07 -0.99 0.50
CA PHE A 76 -15.76 -0.61 1.05
C PHE A 76 -15.72 0.90 1.32
N ILE A 77 -15.32 1.28 2.52
CA ILE A 77 -15.21 2.68 2.95
C ILE A 77 -13.77 2.89 3.43
N ALA A 78 -13.09 3.93 2.94
CA ALA A 78 -11.80 4.38 3.48
C ALA A 78 -11.95 5.80 4.03
N GLN A 79 -11.29 6.07 5.16
CA GLN A 79 -11.34 7.39 5.79
C GLN A 79 -10.57 8.45 4.99
N SER A 80 -9.47 8.05 4.36
CA SER A 80 -8.71 8.87 3.41
C SER A 80 -8.36 8.04 2.18
N ASN A 81 -8.44 8.66 1.02
CA ASN A 81 -8.13 8.04 -0.26
C ASN A 81 -6.93 8.69 -0.95
N ARG A 82 -6.33 9.75 -0.38
CA ARG A 82 -5.20 10.44 -0.98
C ARG A 82 -4.30 11.06 0.08
N VAL A 83 -3.01 10.79 -0.02
CA VAL A 83 -1.97 11.37 0.84
C VAL A 83 -0.82 11.85 -0.05
N ILE A 84 -0.29 13.02 0.25
CA ILE A 84 0.96 13.52 -0.33
C ILE A 84 2.02 13.40 0.76
N VAL A 85 3.11 12.71 0.48
CA VAL A 85 4.22 12.50 1.41
C VAL A 85 5.53 12.90 0.76
N GLY A 86 6.29 13.76 1.44
CA GLY A 86 7.67 14.04 1.07
C GLY A 86 8.58 12.97 1.67
N MET A 87 9.29 12.25 0.81
CA MET A 87 10.27 11.25 1.19
C MET A 87 11.68 11.81 1.03
N ARG A 88 12.54 11.60 2.03
CA ARG A 88 13.97 11.96 1.95
C ARG A 88 14.72 11.01 1.03
N ALA A 89 15.95 11.39 0.68
CA ALA A 89 16.87 10.56 -0.09
C ALA A 89 17.02 9.16 0.55
N ALA A 90 16.83 8.12 -0.26
CA ALA A 90 16.90 6.71 0.15
C ALA A 90 15.99 6.32 1.34
N GLU A 91 14.95 7.10 1.63
CA GLU A 91 14.03 6.81 2.73
C GLU A 91 13.11 5.63 2.39
N VAL A 92 12.89 4.78 3.39
CA VAL A 92 11.86 3.74 3.37
C VAL A 92 10.84 4.08 4.46
N GLY A 93 9.57 4.11 4.08
CA GLY A 93 8.47 4.45 4.98
C GLY A 93 7.22 3.64 4.68
N TYR A 94 6.20 3.82 5.52
CA TYR A 94 4.88 3.25 5.27
C TYR A 94 3.78 4.26 5.54
N LEU A 95 2.70 4.13 4.78
CA LEU A 95 1.44 4.83 5.00
C LEU A 95 0.40 3.81 5.45
N SER A 96 -0.43 4.19 6.42
CA SER A 96 -1.58 3.39 6.85
C SER A 96 -2.87 4.11 6.46
N PHE A 97 -3.75 3.39 5.77
CA PHE A 97 -5.10 3.85 5.43
C PHE A 97 -6.12 3.00 6.18
N PRO A 98 -6.78 3.55 7.21
CA PRO A 98 -7.90 2.89 7.85
C PRO A 98 -9.06 2.75 6.86
N ALA A 99 -9.55 1.53 6.72
CA ALA A 99 -10.68 1.17 5.88
C ALA A 99 -11.65 0.26 6.65
N MET A 100 -12.87 0.15 6.15
CA MET A 100 -13.90 -0.69 6.72
C MET A 100 -14.69 -1.35 5.60
N THR A 101 -15.08 -2.59 5.82
CA THR A 101 -16.06 -3.28 4.98
C THR A 101 -17.44 -3.21 5.64
N LEU A 102 -18.50 -3.05 4.86
CA LEU A 102 -19.87 -3.13 5.38
C LEU A 102 -20.23 -4.57 5.81
N PRO A 103 -21.17 -4.78 6.75
CA PRO A 103 -21.60 -6.11 7.16
C PRO A 103 -22.16 -6.97 6.02
N THR A 104 -22.70 -6.33 4.98
CA THR A 104 -23.26 -6.97 3.77
C THR A 104 -22.20 -7.37 2.75
N THR A 105 -20.94 -6.97 2.95
CA THR A 105 -19.83 -7.26 2.01
C THR A 105 -19.65 -8.76 1.86
N SER A 106 -19.75 -9.25 0.63
CA SER A 106 -19.54 -10.65 0.34
C SER A 106 -18.05 -10.94 0.17
N PRO A 107 -17.47 -11.87 0.94
CA PRO A 107 -16.07 -12.22 0.83
C PRO A 107 -15.83 -12.93 -0.51
N ARG A 108 -14.75 -12.56 -1.20
CA ARG A 108 -14.25 -13.34 -2.33
C ARG A 108 -13.39 -14.48 -1.78
N ARG A 109 -13.72 -15.73 -2.11
CA ARG A 109 -12.94 -16.90 -1.72
C ARG A 109 -11.51 -16.76 -2.29
N SER A 110 -10.50 -16.73 -1.43
CA SER A 110 -9.10 -16.83 -1.86
C SER A 110 -8.90 -18.25 -2.38
N VAL A 111 -8.52 -18.37 -3.65
CA VAL A 111 -8.05 -19.63 -4.24
C VAL A 111 -6.60 -19.84 -3.81
#